data_AF-A0A1G3LVW4-F1
#
_entry.id   AF-A0A1G3LVW4-F1
#
_cell.length_a   1.000
_cell.length_b   1.000
_cell.length_c   1.000
_cell.angle_alpha   90.00
_cell.angle_beta   90.00
_cell.angle_gamma   90.00
#
_symmetry.space_group_name_H-M   'P 1'
#
loop_
_entity.id
_entity.type
_entity.pdbx_description
1 polymer ?
#
loop_
_entity_poly.entity_id
_entity_poly.type
_entity_poly.pdbx_seq_one_letter_code
_entity_poly.pdbx_strand_id
1 'polypeptide(L)'
;MRGAVRFDRNKLAADSSFAFLGSGEPGGKAAGLAFLQESLGGRFPGGSFRGLPVDIPRMTVLLTGAFEEFIAGNRLRLEELSELSDEQIARHFQKADLPVFLVGDLLALVSQARGPLAVRSSSLLEDALYEPFAGVYSTKMVPNNQPDAEGRFRKLVEAIKLVYASTWFRRSRDYCRATGHALEQERMGVIIQELVGHRFHDRFYPSVSGVARSYNYYPLGACRREDGVAHLALGLGKTIVDGGLSWFCCPAYPRTPPPYNSLRDLAKNTQTRYWAVNLGQPAEYDPTKENEYLVHGDLAEAEAEGSLGALCSTWDPASDRLVMGLSGEGPRILDFSPLLQGGVAPLPELIVELLALAGERAQGEVEIEFALALDPQGNRPARFGFLQVRPMAVRRRAASLEGIPPERILVHSEQVVGGGGIAGIRHVVYVKPGTFAAAATATIAGELAGVNARLGGTPYVLIGFGRWGSADPWLGIPVIWSQISGARAIVEGTLPQMSPEPSQGSHFFHNLSGLGIPYFTVSDPRGIAWSQLERMPAVEDLTYVRHVESPAELRVLVDGSTGQGVIAR
;
A
#
# COMPACT_ATOMS: atom_id res chain seq x y z
N MET A 1 -24.05 -15.48 -4.47
CA MET A 1 -23.02 -15.52 -5.54
C MET A 1 -23.65 -16.14 -6.78
N ARG A 2 -24.14 -15.33 -7.74
CA ARG A 2 -24.42 -15.83 -9.10
C ARG A 2 -23.13 -15.60 -9.92
N GLY A 3 -22.83 -16.43 -10.92
CA GLY A 3 -21.58 -16.32 -11.72
C GLY A 3 -20.31 -16.98 -11.14
N ALA A 4 -20.24 -17.19 -9.83
CA ALA A 4 -19.25 -18.04 -9.19
C ALA A 4 -19.46 -19.52 -9.54
N VAL A 5 -18.46 -20.18 -10.14
CA VAL A 5 -18.55 -21.61 -10.48
C VAL A 5 -17.56 -22.39 -9.62
N ARG A 6 -18.02 -23.52 -9.05
CA ARG A 6 -17.10 -24.50 -8.45
C ARG A 6 -16.17 -24.99 -9.56
N PHE A 7 -14.87 -24.93 -9.33
CA PHE A 7 -13.91 -25.40 -10.32
C PHE A 7 -14.20 -26.87 -10.66
N ASP A 8 -14.31 -27.16 -11.95
CA ASP A 8 -14.57 -28.50 -12.45
C ASP A 8 -13.51 -28.84 -13.50
N ARG A 9 -12.58 -29.72 -13.16
CA ARG A 9 -11.54 -30.23 -14.06
C ARG A 9 -12.09 -30.94 -15.31
N ASN A 10 -13.34 -31.43 -15.27
CA ASN A 10 -13.98 -32.16 -16.37
C ASN A 10 -14.82 -31.26 -17.27
N LYS A 11 -15.26 -30.10 -16.77
CA LYS A 11 -15.91 -29.04 -17.55
C LYS A 11 -14.91 -27.91 -17.67
N LEU A 12 -13.98 -28.04 -18.61
CA LEU A 12 -12.96 -27.04 -18.91
C LEU A 12 -13.58 -25.64 -18.83
N ALA A 13 -13.15 -24.89 -17.82
CA ALA A 13 -13.60 -23.55 -17.47
C ALA A 13 -13.11 -22.51 -18.50
N ALA A 14 -13.38 -22.75 -19.78
CA ALA A 14 -12.96 -21.87 -20.87
C ALA A 14 -13.57 -20.46 -20.74
N ASP A 15 -14.73 -20.34 -20.08
CA ASP A 15 -15.52 -19.10 -20.04
C ASP A 15 -15.71 -18.46 -18.65
N SER A 16 -15.31 -19.10 -17.54
CA SER A 16 -15.46 -18.50 -16.21
C SER A 16 -14.16 -17.88 -15.72
N SER A 17 -14.10 -16.55 -15.61
CA SER A 17 -12.95 -15.82 -15.05
C SER A 17 -12.77 -16.00 -13.54
N PHE A 18 -13.70 -16.67 -12.86
CA PHE A 18 -13.70 -16.86 -11.42
C PHE A 18 -14.05 -18.31 -11.06
N ALA A 19 -13.16 -19.00 -10.35
CA ALA A 19 -13.37 -20.38 -9.90
C ALA A 19 -13.03 -20.58 -8.41
N PHE A 20 -13.74 -21.51 -7.74
CA PHE A 20 -13.50 -21.87 -6.34
C PHE A 20 -13.11 -23.34 -6.19
N LEU A 21 -12.14 -23.62 -5.31
CA LEU A 21 -11.64 -24.96 -4.99
C LEU A 21 -11.78 -25.25 -3.49
N GLY A 22 -12.27 -26.45 -3.17
CA GLY A 22 -12.49 -26.89 -1.79
C GLY A 22 -13.86 -26.50 -1.22
N SER A 23 -13.94 -26.39 0.10
CA SER A 23 -15.12 -25.99 0.87
C SER A 23 -14.78 -24.88 1.86
N GLY A 24 -15.81 -24.21 2.40
CA GLY A 24 -15.63 -23.10 3.35
C GLY A 24 -15.79 -21.75 2.66
N GLU A 25 -15.10 -20.75 3.18
CA GLU A 25 -15.22 -19.35 2.77
C GLU A 25 -14.02 -18.92 1.93
N PRO A 26 -14.17 -17.93 1.04
CA PRO A 26 -13.09 -17.50 0.14
C PRO A 26 -12.14 -16.47 0.78
N GLY A 27 -12.49 -15.90 1.93
CA GLY A 27 -11.80 -14.75 2.54
C GLY A 27 -12.23 -13.41 1.95
N GLY A 28 -11.82 -12.32 2.61
CA GLY A 28 -12.29 -10.97 2.31
C GLY A 28 -11.90 -10.46 0.93
N LYS A 29 -10.63 -10.64 0.53
CA LYS A 29 -10.15 -10.19 -0.80
C LYS A 29 -10.92 -10.84 -1.95
N ALA A 30 -11.04 -12.17 -1.87
CA ALA A 30 -11.71 -12.95 -2.90
C ALA A 30 -13.21 -12.64 -2.93
N ALA A 31 -13.84 -12.49 -1.77
CA ALA A 31 -15.25 -12.11 -1.66
C ALA A 31 -15.51 -10.73 -2.29
N GLY A 32 -14.66 -9.74 -2.00
CA GLY A 32 -14.77 -8.40 -2.57
C GLY A 32 -14.71 -8.39 -4.10
N LEU A 33 -13.75 -9.13 -4.67
CA LEU A 33 -13.62 -9.28 -6.14
C LEU A 33 -14.80 -10.02 -6.77
N ALA A 34 -15.22 -11.14 -6.18
CA ALA A 34 -16.38 -11.92 -6.68
C ALA A 34 -17.65 -11.07 -6.73
N PHE A 35 -17.82 -10.20 -5.73
CA PHE A 35 -18.99 -9.36 -5.57
C PHE A 35 -19.03 -8.17 -6.54
N LEU A 36 -17.87 -7.65 -6.95
CA LEU A 36 -17.75 -6.59 -7.95
C LEU A 36 -17.86 -7.09 -9.38
N GLN A 37 -17.54 -8.36 -9.64
CA GLN A 37 -17.57 -8.92 -10.99
C GLN A 37 -18.93 -8.73 -11.69
N GLU A 38 -20.03 -8.99 -10.98
CA GLU A 38 -21.40 -8.77 -11.49
C GLU A 38 -21.65 -7.28 -11.81
N SER A 39 -21.19 -6.39 -10.93
CA SER A 39 -21.36 -4.94 -11.07
C SER A 39 -20.54 -4.36 -12.22
N LEU A 40 -19.34 -4.87 -12.45
CA LEU A 40 -18.50 -4.50 -13.59
C LEU A 40 -19.16 -4.86 -14.92
N GLY A 41 -19.73 -6.07 -15.03
CA GLY A 41 -20.42 -6.50 -16.25
C GLY A 41 -21.67 -5.66 -16.56
N GLY A 42 -22.36 -5.17 -15.53
CA GLY A 42 -23.48 -4.24 -15.69
C GLY A 42 -23.07 -2.81 -16.05
N ARG A 43 -22.00 -2.29 -15.43
CA ARG A 43 -21.50 -0.91 -15.67
C ARG A 43 -20.78 -0.78 -17.02
N PHE A 44 -20.06 -1.81 -17.44
CA PHE A 44 -19.29 -1.86 -18.68
C PHE A 44 -19.82 -2.97 -19.60
N PRO A 45 -20.98 -2.78 -20.24
CA PRO A 45 -21.54 -3.78 -21.15
C PRO A 45 -20.56 -4.05 -22.29
N GLY A 46 -20.23 -5.33 -22.51
CA GLY A 46 -19.20 -5.75 -23.47
C GLY A 46 -17.77 -5.75 -22.90
N GLY A 47 -17.58 -5.52 -21.60
CA GLY A 47 -16.29 -5.66 -20.92
C GLY A 47 -15.27 -4.59 -21.28
N SER A 48 -15.70 -3.41 -21.70
CA SER A 48 -14.80 -2.30 -22.03
C SER A 48 -15.37 -0.94 -21.64
N PHE A 49 -14.47 0.00 -21.32
CA PHE A 49 -14.78 1.40 -21.08
C PHE A 49 -14.11 2.26 -22.15
N ARG A 50 -14.91 2.88 -23.01
CA ARG A 50 -14.43 3.69 -24.16
C ARG A 50 -13.36 2.97 -24.99
N GLY A 51 -13.56 1.67 -25.24
CA GLY A 51 -12.66 0.84 -26.03
C GLY A 51 -11.48 0.23 -25.27
N LEU A 52 -11.25 0.59 -24.00
CA LEU A 52 -10.28 -0.08 -23.13
C LEU A 52 -10.95 -1.30 -22.46
N PRO A 53 -10.49 -2.53 -22.69
CA PRO A 53 -10.96 -3.70 -21.96
C PRO A 53 -10.76 -3.55 -20.45
N VAL A 54 -11.82 -3.81 -19.68
CA VAL A 54 -11.85 -3.73 -18.22
C VAL A 54 -12.37 -5.05 -17.68
N ASP A 55 -11.54 -5.76 -16.92
CA ASP A 55 -11.93 -7.04 -16.34
C ASP A 55 -11.22 -7.31 -15.01
N ILE A 56 -11.70 -8.32 -14.28
CA ILE A 56 -10.96 -8.92 -13.17
C ILE A 56 -10.11 -10.05 -13.76
N PRO A 57 -8.77 -10.04 -13.60
CA PRO A 57 -7.92 -11.09 -14.12
C PRO A 57 -8.35 -12.45 -13.61
N ARG A 58 -8.23 -13.47 -14.48
CA ARG A 58 -8.68 -14.82 -14.18
C ARG A 58 -8.09 -15.29 -12.86
N MET A 59 -8.95 -15.78 -11.98
CA MET A 59 -8.54 -16.20 -10.65
C MET A 59 -9.23 -17.48 -10.22
N THR A 60 -8.48 -18.30 -9.49
CA THR A 60 -8.98 -19.47 -8.77
C THR A 60 -8.72 -19.28 -7.29
N VAL A 61 -9.71 -19.53 -6.45
CA VAL A 61 -9.64 -19.32 -5.01
C VAL A 61 -9.69 -20.66 -4.29
N LEU A 62 -8.65 -20.96 -3.52
CA LEU A 62 -8.66 -22.05 -2.55
C LEU A 62 -9.42 -21.56 -1.31
N LEU A 63 -10.53 -22.22 -1.00
CA LEU A 63 -11.38 -21.87 0.14
C LEU A 63 -10.71 -22.27 1.47
N THR A 64 -11.17 -21.68 2.58
CA THR A 64 -10.58 -21.86 3.91
C THR A 64 -10.53 -23.30 4.41
N GLY A 65 -11.42 -24.19 3.94
CA GLY A 65 -11.39 -25.61 4.30
C GLY A 65 -10.13 -26.32 3.78
N ALA A 66 -9.55 -25.88 2.66
CA ALA A 66 -8.27 -26.39 2.17
C ALA A 66 -7.12 -26.09 3.15
N PHE A 67 -7.15 -24.90 3.76
CA PHE A 67 -6.19 -24.52 4.79
C PHE A 67 -6.38 -25.34 6.07
N GLU A 68 -7.62 -25.52 6.53
CA GLU A 68 -7.91 -26.35 7.70
C GLU A 68 -7.41 -27.79 7.53
N GLU A 69 -7.67 -28.41 6.38
CA GLU A 69 -7.22 -29.76 6.07
C GLU A 69 -5.68 -29.85 5.96
N PHE A 70 -5.04 -28.83 5.38
CA PHE A 70 -3.58 -28.73 5.32
C PHE A 70 -2.96 -28.67 6.72
N ILE A 71 -3.49 -27.82 7.61
CA ILE A 71 -2.98 -27.69 8.99
C ILE A 71 -3.20 -28.98 9.78
N ALA A 72 -4.40 -29.57 9.71
CA ALA A 72 -4.75 -30.78 10.42
C ALA A 72 -3.94 -32.01 9.94
N GLY A 73 -3.82 -32.19 8.63
CA GLY A 73 -3.09 -33.31 8.02
C GLY A 73 -1.60 -33.31 8.34
N ASN A 74 -1.01 -32.12 8.46
CA ASN A 74 0.41 -31.95 8.75
C ASN A 74 0.72 -31.76 10.25
N ARG A 75 -0.31 -31.74 11.11
CA ARG A 75 -0.18 -31.54 12.57
C ARG A 75 0.59 -30.26 12.94
N LEU A 76 0.38 -29.19 12.17
CA LEU A 76 1.03 -27.90 12.42
C LEU A 76 0.34 -27.21 13.59
N ARG A 77 1.03 -27.10 14.74
CA ARG A 77 0.48 -26.53 15.98
C ARG A 77 1.07 -25.16 16.26
N LEU A 78 0.23 -24.21 16.68
CA LEU A 78 0.65 -22.83 16.91
C LEU A 78 1.72 -22.75 18.02
N GLU A 79 1.58 -23.52 19.10
CA GLU A 79 2.48 -23.48 20.25
C GLU A 79 3.91 -23.91 19.87
N GLU A 80 4.04 -24.84 18.93
CA GLU A 80 5.33 -25.31 18.43
C GLU A 80 5.96 -24.31 17.46
N LEU A 81 5.13 -23.62 16.68
CA LEU A 81 5.57 -22.66 15.67
C LEU A 81 5.85 -21.26 16.25
N SER A 82 5.24 -20.89 17.38
CA SER A 82 5.34 -19.54 17.95
C SER A 82 6.75 -19.19 18.48
N GLU A 83 7.58 -20.17 18.75
CA GLU A 83 8.96 -19.95 19.21
C GLU A 83 9.98 -19.90 18.06
N LEU A 84 9.54 -20.15 16.82
CA LEU A 84 10.40 -20.24 15.65
C LEU A 84 10.54 -18.89 14.93
N SER A 85 11.64 -18.74 14.18
CA SER A 85 11.80 -17.64 13.21
C SER A 85 10.89 -17.85 12.00
N ASP A 86 10.58 -16.76 11.27
CA ASP A 86 9.76 -16.82 10.07
C ASP A 86 10.35 -17.77 9.00
N GLU A 87 11.68 -17.81 8.87
CA GLU A 87 12.38 -18.73 7.98
C GLU A 87 12.24 -20.20 8.42
N GLN A 88 12.29 -20.46 9.73
CA GLN A 88 12.07 -21.80 10.27
C GLN A 88 10.63 -22.25 10.07
N ILE A 89 9.66 -21.38 10.29
CA ILE A 89 8.24 -21.64 10.01
C ILE A 89 8.05 -21.96 8.52
N ALA A 90 8.56 -21.10 7.63
CA ALA A 90 8.45 -21.31 6.19
C ALA A 90 9.03 -22.66 5.76
N ARG A 91 10.18 -23.08 6.30
CA ARG A 91 10.76 -24.41 6.02
C ARG A 91 9.89 -25.57 6.50
N HIS A 92 9.19 -25.45 7.64
CA HIS A 92 8.25 -26.48 8.08
C HIS A 92 7.08 -26.61 7.10
N PHE A 93 6.50 -25.48 6.68
CA PHE A 93 5.41 -25.46 5.70
C PHE A 93 5.85 -25.96 4.32
N GLN A 94 7.09 -25.68 3.89
CA GLN A 94 7.61 -26.22 2.63
C GLN A 94 7.69 -27.75 2.62
N LYS A 95 8.01 -28.37 3.77
CA LYS A 95 8.07 -29.84 3.94
C LYS A 95 6.70 -30.51 4.10
N ALA A 96 5.67 -29.77 4.45
CA ALA A 96 4.31 -30.28 4.65
C ALA A 96 3.67 -30.75 3.33
N ASP A 97 2.73 -31.68 3.39
CA ASP A 97 2.03 -32.21 2.23
C ASP A 97 0.74 -31.44 1.94
N LEU A 98 0.44 -31.23 0.66
CA LEU A 98 -0.81 -30.61 0.25
C LEU A 98 -1.97 -31.62 0.34
N PRO A 99 -3.20 -31.21 0.73
CA PRO A 99 -4.38 -32.07 0.65
C PRO A 99 -4.54 -32.75 -0.71
N VAL A 100 -4.75 -34.07 -0.71
CA VAL A 100 -4.78 -34.91 -1.92
C VAL A 100 -5.84 -34.44 -2.92
N PHE A 101 -6.97 -33.93 -2.43
CA PHE A 101 -8.07 -33.47 -3.28
C PHE A 101 -7.69 -32.26 -4.15
N LEU A 102 -6.70 -31.44 -3.74
CA LEU A 102 -6.26 -30.25 -4.49
C LEU A 102 -5.30 -30.59 -5.63
N VAL A 103 -4.55 -31.68 -5.52
CA VAL A 103 -3.42 -31.98 -6.42
C VAL A 103 -3.85 -32.01 -7.88
N GLY A 104 -4.91 -32.76 -8.19
CA GLY A 104 -5.40 -32.91 -9.56
C GLY A 104 -5.94 -31.61 -10.15
N ASP A 105 -6.64 -30.81 -9.35
CA ASP A 105 -7.25 -29.56 -9.81
C ASP A 105 -6.21 -28.45 -10.02
N LEU A 106 -5.23 -28.34 -9.12
CA LEU A 106 -4.10 -27.43 -9.27
C LEU A 106 -3.21 -27.78 -10.46
N LEU A 107 -2.97 -29.07 -10.71
CA LEU A 107 -2.24 -29.52 -11.89
C LEU A 107 -2.98 -29.15 -13.18
N ALA A 108 -4.30 -29.32 -13.21
CA ALA A 108 -5.13 -28.90 -14.33
C ALA A 108 -5.11 -27.38 -14.55
N LEU A 109 -5.05 -26.60 -13.46
CA LEU A 109 -4.93 -25.14 -13.51
C LEU A 109 -3.61 -24.71 -14.17
N VAL A 110 -2.46 -25.19 -13.70
CA VAL A 110 -1.14 -24.80 -14.27
C VAL A 110 -0.87 -25.38 -15.65
N SER A 111 -1.64 -26.40 -16.06
CA SER A 111 -1.59 -26.92 -17.43
C SER A 111 -2.21 -25.94 -18.42
N GLN A 112 -3.16 -25.12 -17.98
CA GLN A 112 -3.86 -24.13 -18.79
C GLN A 112 -3.22 -22.73 -18.68
N ALA A 113 -2.82 -22.33 -17.48
CA ALA A 113 -2.16 -21.05 -17.24
C ALA A 113 -0.71 -21.08 -17.76
N ARG A 114 -0.38 -20.18 -18.70
CA ARG A 114 0.96 -20.07 -19.32
C ARG A 114 1.68 -18.75 -19.05
N GLY A 115 1.07 -17.85 -18.30
CA GLY A 115 1.67 -16.59 -17.87
C GLY A 115 1.93 -16.56 -16.36
N PRO A 116 2.65 -15.54 -15.86
CA PRO A 116 2.91 -15.37 -14.44
C PRO A 116 1.64 -15.35 -13.59
N LEU A 117 1.74 -15.91 -12.39
CA LEU A 117 0.64 -16.00 -11.42
C LEU A 117 1.02 -15.31 -10.10
N ALA A 118 0.04 -14.64 -9.49
CA ALA A 118 0.13 -14.08 -8.15
C ALA A 118 -0.64 -15.01 -7.21
N VAL A 119 0.05 -15.53 -6.20
CA VAL A 119 -0.51 -16.35 -5.13
C VAL A 119 -0.64 -15.47 -3.90
N ARG A 120 -1.87 -15.05 -3.59
CA ARG A 120 -2.19 -14.03 -2.59
C ARG A 120 -2.97 -14.64 -1.42
N SER A 121 -2.71 -14.15 -0.22
CA SER A 121 -3.58 -14.39 0.94
C SER A 121 -4.98 -13.82 0.72
N SER A 122 -5.98 -14.49 1.28
CA SER A 122 -7.36 -14.03 1.40
C SER A 122 -7.91 -14.55 2.73
N SER A 123 -7.50 -13.94 3.85
CA SER A 123 -7.98 -14.35 5.18
C SER A 123 -9.40 -13.84 5.44
N LEU A 124 -10.09 -14.40 6.44
CA LEU A 124 -11.42 -13.92 6.84
C LEU A 124 -11.40 -12.52 7.45
N LEU A 125 -10.30 -12.16 8.12
CA LEU A 125 -10.11 -10.84 8.73
C LEU A 125 -9.51 -9.82 7.74
N GLU A 126 -8.94 -10.28 6.63
CA GLU A 126 -8.53 -9.38 5.55
C GLU A 126 -9.75 -8.61 5.00
N ASP A 127 -9.58 -7.29 4.84
CA ASP A 127 -10.60 -6.35 4.34
C ASP A 127 -11.81 -6.12 5.29
N ALA A 128 -11.66 -6.44 6.59
CA ALA A 128 -12.59 -5.99 7.62
C ALA A 128 -12.57 -4.45 7.78
N LEU A 129 -13.76 -3.83 7.75
CA LEU A 129 -13.98 -2.36 7.73
C LEU A 129 -13.17 -1.55 8.75
N TYR A 130 -12.86 -2.12 9.93
CA TYR A 130 -12.27 -1.39 11.05
C TYR A 130 -10.84 -1.82 11.41
N GLU A 131 -10.26 -2.72 10.62
CA GLU A 131 -8.98 -3.34 10.93
C GLU A 131 -8.02 -3.25 9.75
N PRO A 132 -6.91 -2.52 9.88
CA PRO A 132 -5.94 -2.38 8.80
C PRO A 132 -5.12 -3.69 8.65
N PHE A 133 -5.76 -4.75 8.16
CA PHE A 133 -5.12 -6.05 7.88
C PHE A 133 -4.24 -6.02 6.61
N ALA A 134 -4.14 -4.88 5.93
CA ALA A 134 -3.47 -4.74 4.65
C ALA A 134 -1.95 -5.03 4.76
N GLY A 135 -1.47 -5.96 3.93
CA GLY A 135 -0.06 -6.30 3.82
C GLY A 135 0.51 -7.10 4.99
N VAL A 136 -0.33 -7.64 5.89
CA VAL A 136 0.13 -8.49 7.01
C VAL A 136 0.66 -9.83 6.52
N TYR A 137 -0.04 -10.44 5.55
CA TYR A 137 0.30 -11.75 4.99
C TYR A 137 1.07 -11.65 3.68
N SER A 138 1.77 -12.71 3.33
CA SER A 138 2.63 -12.76 2.14
C SER A 138 1.85 -12.91 0.84
N THR A 139 2.40 -12.37 -0.24
CA THR A 139 1.98 -12.64 -1.62
C THR A 139 3.19 -13.10 -2.42
N LYS A 140 3.13 -14.28 -3.03
CA LYS A 140 4.23 -14.80 -3.85
C LYS A 140 3.85 -14.79 -5.32
N MET A 141 4.66 -14.12 -6.13
CA MET A 141 4.54 -14.16 -7.59
C MET A 141 5.41 -15.28 -8.14
N VAL A 142 4.86 -16.06 -9.07
CA VAL A 142 5.55 -17.15 -9.75
C VAL A 142 5.57 -16.88 -11.26
N PRO A 143 6.69 -17.12 -11.95
CA PRO A 143 6.81 -16.83 -13.38
C PRO A 143 5.96 -17.80 -14.22
N ASN A 144 5.70 -19.00 -13.69
CA ASN A 144 4.83 -20.01 -14.28
C ASN A 144 5.17 -20.30 -15.76
N ASN A 145 6.47 -20.29 -16.08
CA ASN A 145 7.01 -20.43 -17.43
C ASN A 145 7.92 -21.66 -17.59
N GLN A 146 7.90 -22.58 -16.62
CA GLN A 146 8.62 -23.86 -16.72
C GLN A 146 8.09 -24.65 -17.92
N PRO A 147 8.95 -25.41 -18.63
CA PRO A 147 8.57 -26.12 -19.85
C PRO A 147 7.43 -27.11 -19.64
N ASP A 148 7.49 -27.87 -18.55
CA ASP A 148 6.52 -28.90 -18.18
C ASP A 148 5.54 -28.43 -17.10
N ALA A 149 4.36 -29.05 -17.08
CA ALA A 149 3.30 -28.70 -16.12
C ALA A 149 3.66 -29.09 -14.68
N GLU A 150 4.50 -30.11 -14.49
CA GLU A 150 4.91 -30.57 -13.16
C GLU A 150 5.84 -29.55 -12.48
N GLY A 151 6.78 -28.97 -13.22
CA GLY A 151 7.62 -27.86 -12.77
C GLY A 151 6.79 -26.64 -12.39
N ARG A 152 5.81 -26.26 -13.22
CA ARG A 152 4.87 -25.18 -12.89
C ARG A 152 4.03 -25.48 -11.65
N PHE A 153 3.53 -26.71 -11.54
CA PHE A 153 2.78 -27.17 -10.37
C PHE A 153 3.62 -27.07 -9.09
N ARG A 154 4.87 -27.52 -9.13
CA ARG A 154 5.80 -27.46 -7.99
C ARG A 154 5.98 -26.02 -7.48
N LYS A 155 6.21 -25.07 -8.40
CA LYS A 155 6.33 -23.64 -8.06
C LYS A 155 5.05 -23.04 -7.49
N LEU A 156 3.89 -23.44 -8.02
CA LEU A 156 2.61 -23.02 -7.46
C LEU A 156 2.41 -23.55 -6.04
N VAL A 157 2.74 -24.82 -5.78
CA VAL A 157 2.62 -25.44 -4.45
C VAL A 157 3.58 -24.78 -3.45
N GLU A 158 4.84 -24.52 -3.85
CA GLU A 158 5.81 -23.77 -3.03
C GLU A 158 5.23 -22.41 -2.61
N ALA A 159 4.58 -21.70 -3.54
CA ALA A 159 3.96 -20.41 -3.28
C ALA A 159 2.74 -20.50 -2.35
N ILE A 160 1.84 -21.48 -2.55
CA ILE A 160 0.68 -21.71 -1.66
C ILE A 160 1.15 -21.99 -0.23
N LYS A 161 2.16 -22.86 -0.07
CA LYS A 161 2.73 -23.20 1.24
C LYS A 161 3.34 -21.99 1.93
N LEU A 162 4.01 -21.10 1.20
CA LEU A 162 4.52 -19.85 1.77
C LEU A 162 3.39 -18.93 2.25
N VAL A 163 2.32 -18.79 1.48
CA VAL A 163 1.15 -17.99 1.88
C VAL A 163 0.52 -18.56 3.16
N TYR A 164 0.35 -19.88 3.26
CA TYR A 164 -0.12 -20.52 4.49
C TYR A 164 0.85 -20.33 5.67
N ALA A 165 2.16 -20.41 5.43
CA ALA A 165 3.17 -20.16 6.46
C ALA A 165 3.08 -18.73 7.02
N SER A 166 2.74 -17.76 6.15
CA SER A 166 2.67 -16.36 6.52
C SER A 166 1.62 -16.04 7.59
N THR A 167 0.64 -16.93 7.80
CA THR A 167 -0.29 -16.82 8.94
C THR A 167 0.45 -16.82 10.28
N TRP A 168 1.58 -17.53 10.39
CA TRP A 168 2.36 -17.64 11.63
C TRP A 168 3.56 -16.69 11.72
N PHE A 169 3.84 -15.89 10.70
CA PHE A 169 4.98 -14.97 10.73
C PHE A 169 4.83 -13.93 11.83
N ARG A 170 5.98 -13.38 12.26
CA ARG A 170 6.06 -12.39 13.33
C ARG A 170 5.11 -11.21 13.09
N ARG A 171 5.07 -10.69 11.86
CA ARG A 171 4.16 -9.58 11.48
C ARG A 171 2.69 -9.92 11.73
N SER A 172 2.25 -11.13 11.37
CA SER A 172 0.89 -11.61 11.58
C SER A 172 0.56 -11.78 13.06
N ARG A 173 1.50 -12.35 13.83
CA ARG A 173 1.35 -12.53 15.28
C ARG A 173 1.27 -11.21 16.03
N ASP A 174 2.16 -10.28 15.71
CA ASP A 174 2.19 -8.95 16.32
C ASP A 174 0.92 -8.18 16.01
N TYR A 175 0.40 -8.32 14.78
CA TYR A 175 -0.89 -7.75 14.39
C TYR A 175 -2.04 -8.32 15.21
N CYS A 176 -2.21 -9.65 15.26
CA CYS A 176 -3.28 -10.30 16.03
C CYS A 176 -3.24 -9.91 17.52
N ARG A 177 -2.05 -9.80 18.11
CA ARG A 177 -1.87 -9.31 19.49
C ARG A 177 -2.32 -7.87 19.66
N ALA A 178 -2.00 -7.00 18.70
CA ALA A 178 -2.36 -5.58 18.75
C ALA A 178 -3.87 -5.34 18.58
N THR A 179 -4.56 -6.19 17.81
CA THR A 179 -6.02 -6.09 17.56
C THR A 179 -6.87 -6.92 18.51
N GLY A 180 -6.26 -7.80 19.30
CA GLY A 180 -6.97 -8.66 20.26
C GLY A 180 -7.58 -9.92 19.64
N HIS A 181 -7.17 -10.29 18.43
CA HIS A 181 -7.61 -11.51 17.75
C HIS A 181 -6.76 -12.72 18.12
N ALA A 182 -7.42 -13.88 18.23
CA ALA A 182 -6.76 -15.15 18.44
C ALA A 182 -6.26 -15.72 17.11
N LEU A 183 -4.97 -15.99 17.00
CA LEU A 183 -4.37 -16.49 15.76
C LEU A 183 -4.89 -17.88 15.37
N GLU A 184 -5.33 -18.67 16.33
CA GLU A 184 -5.94 -19.99 16.15
C GLU A 184 -7.28 -19.94 15.41
N GLN A 185 -7.94 -18.78 15.44
CA GLN A 185 -9.20 -18.53 14.75
C GLN A 185 -8.97 -18.08 13.31
N GLU A 186 -7.73 -17.73 12.92
CA GLU A 186 -7.45 -17.34 11.55
C GLU A 186 -7.67 -18.49 10.59
N ARG A 187 -8.34 -18.15 9.49
CA ARG A 187 -8.60 -19.04 8.36
C ARG A 187 -8.16 -18.35 7.09
N MET A 188 -7.34 -19.06 6.32
CA MET A 188 -6.70 -18.51 5.13
C MET A 188 -7.29 -19.11 3.85
N GLY A 189 -7.98 -18.30 3.06
CA GLY A 189 -8.17 -18.57 1.65
C GLY A 189 -6.92 -18.18 0.85
N VAL A 190 -6.74 -18.74 -0.35
CA VAL A 190 -5.62 -18.40 -1.25
C VAL A 190 -6.15 -18.08 -2.62
N ILE A 191 -5.80 -16.89 -3.14
CA ILE A 191 -6.14 -16.48 -4.50
C ILE A 191 -4.95 -16.79 -5.41
N ILE A 192 -5.19 -17.54 -6.47
CA ILE A 192 -4.25 -17.77 -7.57
C ILE A 192 -4.77 -16.97 -8.76
N GLN A 193 -4.10 -15.87 -9.10
CA GLN A 193 -4.58 -14.89 -10.08
C GLN A 193 -3.56 -14.66 -11.19
N GLU A 194 -4.00 -14.55 -12.44
CA GLU A 194 -3.14 -14.14 -13.56
C GLU A 194 -2.64 -12.70 -13.38
N LEU A 195 -1.36 -12.45 -13.63
CA LEU A 195 -0.84 -11.08 -13.60
C LEU A 195 -1.26 -10.31 -14.86
N VAL A 196 -1.59 -9.04 -14.67
CA VAL A 196 -1.76 -8.07 -15.75
C VAL A 196 -0.39 -7.53 -16.11
N GLY A 197 -0.04 -7.55 -17.39
CA GLY A 197 1.21 -6.99 -17.88
C GLY A 197 1.66 -7.60 -19.19
N HIS A 198 2.88 -7.24 -19.57
CA HIS A 198 3.52 -7.74 -20.77
C HIS A 198 4.90 -8.29 -20.44
N ARG A 199 5.34 -9.25 -21.27
CA ARG A 199 6.71 -9.74 -21.27
C ARG A 199 7.60 -8.76 -22.04
N PHE A 200 8.70 -8.37 -21.43
CA PHE A 200 9.82 -7.60 -21.98
C PHE A 200 11.10 -8.39 -21.68
N HIS A 201 11.66 -9.06 -22.69
CA HIS A 201 12.78 -10.00 -22.52
C HIS A 201 12.50 -11.03 -21.40
N ASP A 202 13.29 -10.99 -20.32
CA ASP A 202 13.15 -11.89 -19.16
C ASP A 202 12.42 -11.23 -17.98
N ARG A 203 11.70 -10.14 -18.23
CA ARG A 203 10.87 -9.45 -17.25
C ARG A 203 9.40 -9.47 -17.65
N PHE A 204 8.51 -9.53 -16.66
CA PHE A 204 7.08 -9.34 -16.85
C PHE A 204 6.55 -8.31 -15.86
N TYR A 205 5.90 -7.27 -16.37
CA TYR A 205 5.33 -6.21 -15.54
C TYR A 205 4.23 -5.43 -16.27
N PRO A 206 3.29 -4.78 -15.55
CA PRO A 206 2.33 -3.86 -16.15
C PRO A 206 2.96 -2.48 -16.39
N SER A 207 2.47 -1.78 -17.41
CA SER A 207 2.89 -0.39 -17.67
C SER A 207 2.55 0.52 -16.50
N VAL A 208 1.41 0.30 -15.85
CA VAL A 208 1.00 1.03 -14.65
C VAL A 208 0.43 0.07 -13.63
N SER A 209 0.83 0.21 -12.38
CA SER A 209 0.07 -0.27 -11.22
C SER A 209 -0.45 0.93 -10.45
N GLY A 210 -1.62 0.77 -9.82
CA GLY A 210 -2.20 1.89 -9.10
C GLY A 210 -3.06 1.47 -7.90
N VAL A 211 -3.11 2.37 -6.93
CA VAL A 211 -4.00 2.33 -5.78
C VAL A 211 -4.81 3.62 -5.80
N ALA A 212 -6.13 3.51 -5.87
CA ALA A 212 -7.03 4.65 -5.84
C ALA A 212 -7.98 4.57 -4.66
N ARG A 213 -8.28 5.71 -4.05
CA ARG A 213 -9.17 5.85 -2.89
C ARG A 213 -10.27 6.84 -3.23
N SER A 214 -11.50 6.52 -2.87
CA SER A 214 -12.66 7.40 -3.10
C SER A 214 -12.66 8.63 -2.19
N TYR A 215 -11.91 8.57 -1.08
CA TYR A 215 -11.75 9.69 -0.16
C TYR A 215 -10.29 10.11 -0.02
N ASN A 216 -10.01 11.37 -0.34
CA ASN A 216 -8.71 12.00 -0.17
C ASN A 216 -8.68 12.83 1.13
N TYR A 217 -7.87 12.39 2.09
CA TYR A 217 -7.63 13.14 3.34
C TYR A 217 -6.81 14.43 3.13
N TYR A 218 -6.12 14.54 1.99
CA TYR A 218 -5.18 15.61 1.65
C TYR A 218 -5.48 16.16 0.24
N PRO A 219 -6.65 16.81 0.04
CA PRO A 219 -7.01 17.42 -1.24
C PRO A 219 -6.00 18.49 -1.67
N LEU A 220 -5.72 18.57 -2.98
CA LEU A 220 -4.83 19.57 -3.57
C LEU A 220 -5.55 20.40 -4.64
N GLY A 221 -5.24 21.69 -4.69
CA GLY A 221 -5.78 22.60 -5.70
C GLY A 221 -7.32 22.66 -5.64
N ALA A 222 -7.97 22.32 -6.75
CA ALA A 222 -9.43 22.29 -6.86
C ALA A 222 -10.07 20.96 -6.42
N CYS A 223 -9.26 19.92 -6.18
CA CYS A 223 -9.73 18.60 -5.78
C CYS A 223 -10.39 18.69 -4.40
N ARG A 224 -11.58 18.12 -4.23
CA ARG A 224 -12.27 17.92 -2.96
C ARG A 224 -11.87 16.58 -2.36
N ARG A 225 -12.27 16.34 -1.11
CA ARG A 225 -12.00 15.05 -0.45
C ARG A 225 -12.73 13.91 -1.16
N GLU A 226 -13.96 14.16 -1.59
CA GLU A 226 -14.82 13.21 -2.28
C GLU A 226 -14.41 12.94 -3.75
N ASP A 227 -13.50 13.74 -4.30
CA ASP A 227 -12.99 13.53 -5.66
C ASP A 227 -11.92 12.43 -5.71
N GLY A 228 -11.54 11.90 -4.54
CA GLY A 228 -10.61 10.80 -4.39
C GLY A 228 -9.16 11.14 -4.73
N VAL A 229 -8.33 10.11 -4.72
CA VAL A 229 -6.88 10.20 -4.97
C VAL A 229 -6.39 8.91 -5.58
N ALA A 230 -5.45 8.98 -6.51
CA ALA A 230 -4.75 7.83 -7.06
C ALA A 230 -3.22 7.97 -6.92
N HIS A 231 -2.59 6.85 -6.59
CA HIS A 231 -1.15 6.65 -6.65
C HIS A 231 -0.84 5.72 -7.81
N LEU A 232 0.11 6.09 -8.66
CA LEU A 232 0.51 5.35 -9.85
C LEU A 232 2.00 5.03 -9.79
N ALA A 233 2.38 3.83 -10.21
CA ALA A 233 3.78 3.42 -10.33
C ALA A 233 3.99 2.61 -11.61
N LEU A 234 5.19 2.71 -12.18
CA LEU A 234 5.66 1.79 -13.20
C LEU A 234 5.92 0.43 -12.57
N GLY A 235 5.59 -0.64 -13.29
CA GLY A 235 5.82 -2.01 -12.89
C GLY A 235 4.82 -2.51 -11.84
N LEU A 236 5.19 -3.54 -11.10
CA LEU A 236 4.31 -4.21 -10.15
C LEU A 236 3.89 -3.27 -9.00
N GLY A 237 2.64 -3.41 -8.54
CA GLY A 237 2.05 -2.62 -7.44
C GLY A 237 2.79 -2.71 -6.10
N LYS A 238 3.73 -3.65 -5.97
CA LYS A 238 4.63 -3.75 -4.82
C LYS A 238 5.36 -2.44 -4.54
N THR A 239 5.66 -1.63 -5.57
CA THR A 239 6.23 -0.28 -5.36
C THR A 239 5.35 0.56 -4.45
N ILE A 240 4.04 0.59 -4.67
CA ILE A 240 3.10 1.40 -3.89
C ILE A 240 2.87 0.76 -2.52
N VAL A 241 2.69 -0.56 -2.47
CA VAL A 241 2.43 -1.31 -1.23
C VAL A 241 3.60 -1.23 -0.24
N ASP A 242 4.84 -1.29 -0.73
CA ASP A 242 6.05 -1.13 0.09
C ASP A 242 6.33 0.35 0.43
N GLY A 243 5.46 1.28 0.00
CA GLY A 243 5.55 2.71 0.25
C GLY A 243 6.47 3.48 -0.70
N GLY A 244 7.07 2.82 -1.69
CA GLY A 244 8.03 3.38 -2.65
C GLY A 244 7.53 4.60 -3.44
N LEU A 245 8.45 5.20 -4.20
CA LEU A 245 8.15 6.39 -5.00
C LEU A 245 7.04 6.09 -6.03
N SER A 246 5.97 6.86 -5.95
CA SER A 246 4.79 6.76 -6.82
C SER A 246 4.28 8.15 -7.17
N TRP A 247 3.64 8.27 -8.33
CA TRP A 247 3.02 9.51 -8.78
C TRP A 247 1.64 9.68 -8.16
N PHE A 248 1.40 10.85 -7.59
CA PHE A 248 0.13 11.22 -6.97
C PHE A 248 -0.71 12.05 -7.95
N CYS A 249 -1.99 11.72 -8.11
CA CYS A 249 -2.93 12.55 -8.85
C CYS A 249 -4.36 12.48 -8.30
N CYS A 250 -5.14 13.53 -8.52
CA CYS A 250 -6.60 13.52 -8.34
C CYS A 250 -7.23 13.08 -9.67
N PRO A 251 -7.87 11.89 -9.77
CA PRO A 251 -8.40 11.40 -11.05
C PRO A 251 -9.45 12.33 -11.69
N ALA A 252 -10.22 13.05 -10.89
CA ALA A 252 -11.18 14.06 -11.37
C ALA A 252 -10.50 15.33 -11.93
N TYR A 253 -9.28 15.63 -11.47
CA TYR A 253 -8.49 16.80 -11.86
C TYR A 253 -7.04 16.41 -12.22
N PRO A 254 -6.82 15.64 -13.29
CA PRO A 254 -5.50 15.04 -13.62
C PRO A 254 -4.44 16.06 -14.05
N ARG A 255 -4.84 17.31 -14.29
CA ARG A 255 -3.95 18.44 -14.63
C ARG A 255 -3.43 19.21 -13.40
N THR A 256 -3.96 18.93 -12.21
CA THR A 256 -3.46 19.57 -11.00
C THR A 256 -2.02 19.12 -10.75
N PRO A 257 -1.05 20.05 -10.68
CA PRO A 257 0.34 19.67 -10.47
C PRO A 257 0.49 19.04 -9.09
N PRO A 258 1.28 17.96 -8.95
CA PRO A 258 1.59 17.41 -7.64
C PRO A 258 2.41 18.40 -6.81
N PRO A 259 2.41 18.24 -5.47
CA PRO A 259 2.91 19.23 -4.53
C PRO A 259 4.45 19.14 -4.38
N TYR A 260 5.16 19.40 -5.46
CA TYR A 260 6.62 19.57 -5.48
C TYR A 260 6.98 21.04 -5.58
N ASN A 261 8.04 21.44 -4.88
CA ASN A 261 8.42 22.86 -4.77
C ASN A 261 9.18 23.35 -6.02
N SER A 262 9.72 22.43 -6.84
CA SER A 262 10.38 22.74 -8.11
C SER A 262 10.48 21.49 -9.01
N LEU A 263 10.76 21.68 -10.31
CA LEU A 263 11.05 20.56 -11.21
C LEU A 263 12.31 19.79 -10.82
N ARG A 264 13.29 20.46 -10.21
CA ARG A 264 14.48 19.81 -9.65
C ARG A 264 14.14 18.92 -8.47
N ASP A 265 13.21 19.34 -7.61
CA ASP A 265 12.71 18.51 -6.50
C ASP A 265 11.94 17.31 -7.04
N LEU A 266 11.10 17.53 -8.05
CA LEU A 266 10.41 16.44 -8.74
C LEU A 266 11.39 15.43 -9.35
N ALA A 267 12.44 15.88 -10.04
CA ALA A 267 13.45 15.01 -10.65
C ALA A 267 14.21 14.15 -9.63
N LYS A 268 14.35 14.62 -8.38
CA LYS A 268 14.94 13.84 -7.29
C LYS A 268 13.98 12.81 -6.69
N ASN A 269 12.67 13.06 -6.77
CA ASN A 269 11.64 12.26 -6.12
C ASN A 269 10.77 11.46 -7.09
N THR A 270 11.13 11.40 -8.37
CA THR A 270 10.47 10.53 -9.35
C THR A 270 10.96 9.09 -9.22
N GLN A 271 10.09 8.14 -9.56
CA GLN A 271 10.42 6.73 -9.54
C GLN A 271 11.50 6.42 -10.59
N THR A 272 12.66 5.91 -10.15
CA THR A 272 13.78 5.52 -11.05
C THR A 272 13.93 4.01 -11.22
N ARG A 273 13.32 3.22 -10.32
CA ARG A 273 13.34 1.76 -10.32
C ARG A 273 11.93 1.21 -10.17
N TYR A 274 11.68 0.05 -10.77
CA TYR A 274 10.38 -0.62 -10.68
C TYR A 274 10.54 -2.10 -10.39
N TRP A 275 9.50 -2.70 -9.83
CA TRP A 275 9.44 -4.15 -9.62
C TRP A 275 8.91 -4.86 -10.86
N ALA A 276 9.51 -6.00 -11.20
CA ALA A 276 9.07 -6.89 -12.26
C ALA A 276 9.19 -8.36 -11.82
N VAL A 277 8.40 -9.25 -12.43
CA VAL A 277 8.59 -10.69 -12.29
C VAL A 277 9.73 -11.12 -13.20
N ASN A 278 10.73 -11.79 -12.62
CA ASN A 278 11.81 -12.43 -13.35
C ASN A 278 11.30 -13.72 -14.01
N LEU A 279 11.34 -13.76 -15.33
CA LEU A 279 11.06 -14.93 -16.15
C LEU A 279 12.31 -15.76 -16.44
N GLY A 280 13.50 -15.23 -16.14
CA GLY A 280 14.76 -15.94 -16.22
C GLY A 280 14.97 -16.90 -15.05
N GLN A 281 16.21 -17.35 -14.86
CA GLN A 281 16.58 -18.10 -13.67
C GLN A 281 16.68 -17.16 -12.46
N PRO A 282 16.14 -17.55 -11.29
CA PRO A 282 16.36 -16.80 -10.06
C PRO A 282 17.84 -16.89 -9.65
N ALA A 283 18.35 -15.87 -8.95
CA ALA A 283 19.74 -15.83 -8.49
C ALA A 283 20.04 -16.95 -7.48
N GLU A 284 19.05 -17.31 -6.67
CA GLU A 284 19.10 -18.39 -5.70
C GLU A 284 17.73 -19.07 -5.67
N TYR A 285 17.72 -20.41 -5.68
CA TYR A 285 16.48 -21.16 -5.44
C TYR A 285 16.19 -21.16 -3.93
N ASP A 286 15.16 -20.40 -3.54
CA ASP A 286 14.68 -20.37 -2.17
C ASP A 286 13.15 -20.22 -2.13
N PRO A 287 12.41 -21.34 -1.95
CA PRO A 287 10.96 -21.31 -1.94
C PRO A 287 10.38 -20.58 -0.71
N THR A 288 11.21 -20.31 0.32
CA THR A 288 10.80 -19.57 1.52
C THR A 288 10.85 -18.06 1.35
N LYS A 289 11.53 -17.55 0.32
CA LYS A 289 11.58 -16.12 0.02
C LYS A 289 10.34 -15.68 -0.78
N GLU A 290 9.67 -14.64 -0.33
CA GLU A 290 8.54 -14.02 -1.02
C GLU A 290 8.96 -13.44 -2.38
N ASN A 291 10.15 -12.84 -2.44
CA ASN A 291 10.69 -12.13 -3.59
C ASN A 291 11.63 -12.99 -4.48
N GLU A 292 11.60 -14.32 -4.37
CA GLU A 292 12.44 -15.26 -5.14
C GLU A 292 12.47 -14.95 -6.65
N TYR A 293 11.32 -14.58 -7.22
CA TYR A 293 11.15 -14.26 -8.63
C TYR A 293 10.91 -12.77 -8.89
N LEU A 294 11.24 -11.89 -7.95
CA LEU A 294 11.08 -10.45 -8.13
C LEU A 294 12.45 -9.81 -8.37
N VAL A 295 12.51 -8.96 -9.39
CA VAL A 295 13.70 -8.19 -9.74
C VAL A 295 13.35 -6.72 -9.88
N HIS A 296 14.36 -5.88 -9.76
CA HIS A 296 14.25 -4.47 -10.10
C HIS A 296 14.73 -4.22 -11.51
N GLY A 297 13.93 -3.50 -12.30
CA GLY A 297 14.40 -2.80 -13.49
C GLY A 297 14.60 -1.31 -13.21
N ASP A 298 15.26 -0.62 -14.13
CA ASP A 298 15.43 0.84 -14.12
C ASP A 298 14.80 1.54 -15.34
N LEU A 299 14.66 2.87 -15.27
CA LEU A 299 14.05 3.64 -16.36
C LEU A 299 14.78 3.52 -17.69
N ALA A 300 16.11 3.35 -17.70
CA ALA A 300 16.85 3.23 -18.95
C ALA A 300 16.52 1.92 -19.66
N GLU A 301 16.40 0.82 -18.91
CA GLU A 301 15.92 -0.45 -19.43
C GLU A 301 14.48 -0.35 -19.95
N ALA A 302 13.58 0.28 -19.17
CA ALA A 302 12.19 0.46 -19.57
C ALA A 302 12.03 1.35 -20.83
N GLU A 303 12.92 2.33 -21.00
CA GLU A 303 12.98 3.18 -22.20
C GLU A 303 13.40 2.38 -23.43
N ALA A 304 14.47 1.57 -23.31
CA ALA A 304 14.94 0.70 -24.38
C ALA A 304 13.88 -0.34 -24.79
N GLU A 305 13.06 -0.79 -23.84
CA GLU A 305 11.93 -1.70 -24.06
C GLU A 305 10.69 -1.00 -24.64
N GLY A 306 10.71 0.33 -24.79
CA GLY A 306 9.61 1.13 -25.35
C GLY A 306 8.41 1.28 -24.42
N SER A 307 8.55 0.97 -23.13
CA SER A 307 7.44 0.96 -22.16
C SER A 307 7.13 2.33 -21.56
N LEU A 308 8.03 3.31 -21.68
CA LEU A 308 7.91 4.63 -21.04
C LEU A 308 7.14 5.68 -21.85
N GLY A 309 6.91 5.47 -23.15
CA GLY A 309 6.40 6.53 -24.05
C GLY A 309 5.07 7.14 -23.60
N ALA A 310 4.21 6.35 -22.97
CA ALA A 310 2.91 6.79 -22.44
C ALA A 310 2.96 7.30 -20.99
N LEU A 311 4.12 7.24 -20.33
CA LEU A 311 4.23 7.38 -18.88
C LEU A 311 5.17 8.50 -18.43
N CYS A 312 6.08 8.95 -19.29
CA CYS A 312 7.10 9.92 -18.91
C CYS A 312 6.97 11.26 -19.63
N SER A 313 7.49 12.28 -18.98
CA SER A 313 7.95 13.52 -19.59
C SER A 313 9.47 13.63 -19.49
N THR A 314 10.05 14.45 -20.34
CA THR A 314 11.48 14.76 -20.35
C THR A 314 11.69 16.16 -19.78
N TRP A 315 12.51 16.28 -18.74
CA TRP A 315 12.86 17.59 -18.18
C TRP A 315 14.00 18.21 -18.97
N ASP A 316 13.76 19.38 -19.57
CA ASP A 316 14.80 20.19 -20.20
C ASP A 316 15.41 21.16 -19.18
N PRO A 317 16.67 20.96 -18.74
CA PRO A 317 17.31 21.83 -17.75
C PRO A 317 17.60 23.23 -18.28
N ALA A 318 17.71 23.42 -19.60
CA ALA A 318 18.04 24.72 -20.19
C ALA A 318 16.85 25.68 -20.16
N SER A 319 15.64 25.16 -20.39
CA SER A 319 14.39 25.94 -20.36
C SER A 319 13.58 25.78 -19.07
N ASP A 320 14.01 24.89 -18.16
CA ASP A 320 13.33 24.47 -16.94
C ASP A 320 11.86 24.09 -17.17
N ARG A 321 11.65 23.18 -18.14
CA ARG A 321 10.32 22.74 -18.58
C ARG A 321 10.24 21.22 -18.69
N LEU A 322 9.05 20.69 -18.43
CA LEU A 322 8.70 19.31 -18.77
C LEU A 322 8.11 19.27 -20.18
N VAL A 323 8.74 18.48 -21.04
CA VAL A 323 8.23 18.17 -22.38
C VAL A 323 7.60 16.79 -22.31
N MET A 324 6.31 16.70 -22.58
CA MET A 324 5.57 15.43 -22.55
C MET A 324 6.19 14.41 -23.52
N GLY A 325 6.40 13.18 -23.05
CA GLY A 325 7.04 12.10 -23.81
C GLY A 325 8.55 12.03 -23.66
N LEU A 326 9.18 11.27 -24.56
CA LEU A 326 10.61 10.93 -24.51
C LEU A 326 11.49 11.83 -25.39
N SER A 327 10.92 12.90 -25.95
CA SER A 327 11.63 13.82 -26.84
C SER A 327 12.67 14.65 -26.06
N GLY A 328 13.91 14.69 -26.56
CA GLY A 328 15.01 15.45 -25.98
C GLY A 328 15.99 14.60 -25.15
N GLU A 329 17.13 15.19 -24.77
CA GLU A 329 18.24 14.52 -24.06
C GLU A 329 18.18 14.67 -22.54
N GLY A 330 17.13 15.30 -22.02
CA GLY A 330 16.99 15.57 -20.59
C GLY A 330 16.62 14.34 -19.75
N PRO A 331 16.70 14.44 -18.40
CA PRO A 331 16.27 13.37 -17.51
C PRO A 331 14.80 12.99 -17.71
N ARG A 332 14.51 11.68 -17.67
CA ARG A 332 13.14 11.16 -17.71
C ARG A 332 12.48 11.34 -16.34
N ILE A 333 11.26 11.86 -16.36
CA ILE A 333 10.41 12.05 -15.19
C ILE A 333 9.17 11.20 -15.38
N LEU A 334 8.96 10.23 -14.48
CA LEU A 334 7.75 9.41 -14.47
C LEU A 334 6.62 10.23 -13.82
N ASP A 335 5.88 10.95 -14.65
CA ASP A 335 4.78 11.85 -14.25
C ASP A 335 3.41 11.42 -14.78
N PHE A 336 3.37 10.35 -15.58
CA PHE A 336 2.19 9.81 -16.23
C PHE A 336 1.41 10.84 -17.06
N SER A 337 2.03 11.97 -17.43
CA SER A 337 1.37 13.07 -18.13
C SER A 337 0.74 12.65 -19.46
N PRO A 338 1.38 11.83 -20.32
CA PRO A 338 0.73 11.36 -21.56
C PRO A 338 -0.54 10.53 -21.30
N LEU A 339 -0.56 9.75 -20.22
CA LEU A 339 -1.70 8.93 -19.83
C LEU A 339 -2.81 9.73 -19.14
N LEU A 340 -2.44 10.66 -18.26
CA LEU A 340 -3.37 11.45 -17.44
C LEU A 340 -3.95 12.64 -18.21
N GLN A 341 -3.20 13.20 -19.15
CA GLN A 341 -3.55 14.46 -19.83
C GLN A 341 -3.51 14.33 -21.37
N GLY A 342 -2.68 13.45 -21.90
CA GLY A 342 -2.49 13.24 -23.34
C GLY A 342 -3.53 12.34 -24.01
N GLY A 343 -4.41 11.68 -23.24
CA GLY A 343 -5.52 10.88 -23.78
C GLY A 343 -5.10 9.54 -24.41
N VAL A 344 -3.92 9.00 -24.05
CA VAL A 344 -3.45 7.68 -24.51
C VAL A 344 -4.44 6.56 -24.15
N ALA A 345 -5.04 6.66 -22.96
CA ALA A 345 -6.13 5.80 -22.52
C ALA A 345 -7.02 6.60 -21.55
N PRO A 346 -8.30 6.25 -21.38
CA PRO A 346 -9.24 6.97 -20.51
C PRO A 346 -9.06 6.58 -19.03
N LEU A 347 -7.81 6.52 -18.54
CA LEU A 347 -7.49 6.04 -17.20
C LEU A 347 -8.09 6.91 -16.09
N PRO A 348 -7.96 8.26 -16.10
CA PRO A 348 -8.54 9.09 -15.05
C PRO A 348 -10.05 8.90 -14.91
N GLU A 349 -10.78 8.92 -16.04
CA GLU A 349 -12.23 8.73 -16.05
C GLU A 349 -12.62 7.32 -15.63
N LEU A 350 -11.85 6.30 -16.02
CA LEU A 350 -12.08 4.93 -15.60
C LEU A 350 -11.91 4.79 -14.08
N ILE A 351 -10.89 5.40 -13.48
CA ILE A 351 -10.68 5.35 -12.02
C ILE A 351 -11.88 5.99 -11.31
N VAL A 352 -12.37 7.15 -11.77
CA VAL A 352 -13.55 7.80 -11.19
C VAL A 352 -14.78 6.89 -11.24
N GLU A 353 -15.06 6.28 -12.40
CA GLU A 353 -16.19 5.36 -12.57
C GLU A 353 -16.05 4.11 -11.70
N LEU A 354 -14.85 3.55 -11.58
CA LEU A 354 -14.59 2.37 -10.76
C LEU A 354 -14.72 2.67 -9.26
N LEU A 355 -14.25 3.82 -8.79
CA LEU A 355 -14.43 4.26 -7.41
C LEU A 355 -15.90 4.47 -7.07
N ALA A 356 -16.67 5.09 -7.98
CA ALA A 356 -18.11 5.25 -7.81
C ALA A 356 -18.82 3.89 -7.75
N LEU A 357 -18.55 2.99 -8.71
CA LEU A 357 -19.13 1.65 -8.75
C LEU A 357 -18.80 0.85 -7.49
N ALA A 358 -17.54 0.87 -7.06
CA ALA A 358 -17.10 0.16 -5.87
C ALA A 358 -17.69 0.75 -4.59
N GLY A 359 -17.80 2.08 -4.49
CA GLY A 359 -18.41 2.77 -3.36
C GLY A 359 -19.92 2.52 -3.23
N GLU A 360 -20.65 2.55 -4.35
CA GLU A 360 -22.06 2.14 -4.40
C GLU A 360 -22.24 0.70 -3.90
N ARG A 361 -21.33 -0.19 -4.31
CA ARG A 361 -21.40 -1.61 -3.97
C ARG A 361 -21.08 -1.88 -2.50
N ALA A 362 -20.09 -1.19 -1.96
CA ALA A 362 -19.65 -1.28 -0.58
C ALA A 362 -20.49 -0.44 0.39
N GLN A 363 -21.39 0.41 -0.13
CA GLN A 363 -22.17 1.40 0.64
C GLN A 363 -21.29 2.31 1.51
N GLY A 364 -20.15 2.74 0.96
CA GLY A 364 -19.18 3.53 1.69
C GLY A 364 -17.97 3.88 0.86
N GLU A 365 -16.97 4.45 1.53
CA GLU A 365 -15.69 4.77 0.89
C GLU A 365 -14.88 3.51 0.63
N VAL A 366 -14.09 3.52 -0.44
CA VAL A 366 -13.35 2.35 -0.91
C VAL A 366 -11.97 2.71 -1.40
N GLU A 367 -11.06 1.77 -1.24
CA GLU A 367 -9.78 1.69 -1.90
C GLU A 367 -9.85 0.60 -2.97
N ILE A 368 -9.32 0.86 -4.15
CA ILE A 368 -9.18 -0.11 -5.24
C ILE A 368 -7.71 -0.23 -5.65
N GLU A 369 -7.28 -1.45 -5.94
CA GLU A 369 -5.98 -1.74 -6.55
C GLU A 369 -6.21 -2.18 -8.00
N PHE A 370 -5.36 -1.71 -8.91
CA PHE A 370 -5.47 -2.04 -10.33
C PHE A 370 -4.11 -2.11 -11.01
N ALA A 371 -4.10 -2.71 -12.20
CA ALA A 371 -2.99 -2.68 -13.12
C ALA A 371 -3.46 -2.42 -14.54
N LEU A 372 -2.65 -1.70 -15.31
CA LEU A 372 -2.89 -1.38 -16.71
C LEU A 372 -1.69 -1.85 -17.52
N ALA A 373 -1.94 -2.74 -18.48
CA ALA A 373 -0.99 -3.10 -19.51
C ALA A 373 -1.31 -2.25 -20.74
N LEU A 374 -0.41 -1.34 -21.10
CA LEU A 374 -0.47 -0.58 -22.35
C LEU A 374 0.43 -1.25 -23.38
N ASP A 375 0.03 -1.18 -24.65
CA ASP A 375 0.96 -1.39 -25.76
C ASP A 375 1.13 -0.08 -26.55
N PRO A 376 2.16 0.72 -26.23
CA PRO A 376 2.44 1.95 -26.96
C PRO A 376 2.77 1.74 -28.44
N GLN A 377 3.17 0.53 -28.85
CA GLN A 377 3.46 0.18 -30.24
C GLN A 377 2.25 -0.40 -30.99
N GLY A 378 1.11 -0.58 -30.31
CA GLY A 378 -0.14 -1.04 -30.92
C GLY A 378 -0.16 -2.52 -31.32
N ASN A 379 0.83 -3.31 -30.90
CA ASN A 379 0.96 -4.73 -31.28
C ASN A 379 0.16 -5.68 -30.39
N ARG A 380 -0.31 -5.21 -29.23
CA ARG A 380 -1.06 -5.96 -28.22
C ARG A 380 -2.23 -5.12 -27.73
N PRO A 381 -3.36 -5.73 -27.35
CA PRO A 381 -4.48 -4.99 -26.79
C PRO A 381 -4.09 -4.41 -25.43
N ALA A 382 -4.35 -3.13 -25.22
CA ALA A 382 -4.32 -2.55 -23.88
C ALA A 382 -5.36 -3.27 -23.00
N ARG A 383 -5.08 -3.43 -21.72
CA ARG A 383 -6.00 -4.10 -20.78
C ARG A 383 -5.87 -3.52 -19.39
N PHE A 384 -7.01 -3.20 -18.79
CA PHE A 384 -7.12 -2.83 -17.39
C PHE A 384 -7.59 -4.03 -16.56
N GLY A 385 -6.82 -4.40 -15.56
CA GLY A 385 -7.22 -5.41 -14.58
C GLY A 385 -7.53 -4.81 -13.23
N PHE A 386 -8.74 -5.05 -12.74
CA PHE A 386 -9.16 -4.72 -11.39
C PHE A 386 -8.66 -5.80 -10.41
N LEU A 387 -7.79 -5.43 -9.47
CA LEU A 387 -7.02 -6.39 -8.67
C LEU A 387 -7.52 -6.54 -7.23
N GLN A 388 -8.11 -5.50 -6.65
CA GLN A 388 -8.68 -5.56 -5.30
C GLN A 388 -9.65 -4.39 -5.06
N VAL A 389 -10.62 -4.62 -4.17
CA VAL A 389 -11.43 -3.57 -3.53
C VAL A 389 -11.39 -3.77 -2.03
N ARG A 390 -11.32 -2.68 -1.26
CA ARG A 390 -11.41 -2.68 0.19
C ARG A 390 -12.31 -1.53 0.66
N PRO A 391 -13.23 -1.74 1.60
CA PRO A 391 -13.89 -0.64 2.29
C PRO A 391 -12.89 0.20 3.07
N MET A 392 -13.11 1.52 3.13
CA MET A 392 -12.34 2.47 3.92
C MET A 392 -13.18 2.97 5.09
N ALA A 393 -12.65 2.88 6.31
CA ALA A 393 -13.22 3.54 7.48
C ALA A 393 -12.93 5.06 7.43
N VAL A 394 -13.74 5.80 6.69
CA VAL A 394 -13.62 7.25 6.62
C VAL A 394 -14.41 7.91 7.75
N ARG A 395 -13.70 8.59 8.65
CA ARG A 395 -14.29 9.36 9.73
C ARG A 395 -14.70 10.74 9.20
N ARG A 396 -15.89 10.81 8.57
CA ARG A 396 -16.43 12.05 7.97
C ARG A 396 -16.80 13.14 8.98
N ARG A 397 -16.97 12.81 10.27
CA ARG A 397 -17.43 13.77 11.28
C ARG A 397 -16.27 14.64 11.75
N ALA A 398 -16.34 15.94 11.46
CA ALA A 398 -15.48 16.94 12.10
C ALA A 398 -15.59 16.75 13.62
N ALA A 399 -14.44 16.59 14.26
CA ALA A 399 -14.41 16.60 15.71
C ALA A 399 -14.75 18.02 16.17
N SER A 400 -15.74 18.17 17.05
CA SER A 400 -15.98 19.49 17.66
C SER A 400 -14.75 19.87 18.47
N LEU A 401 -14.16 21.01 18.13
CA LEU A 401 -13.03 21.62 18.85
C LEU A 401 -13.52 22.54 19.99
N GLU A 402 -14.85 22.72 20.13
CA GLU A 402 -15.45 23.62 21.10
C GLU A 402 -15.43 23.03 22.52
N GLY A 403 -15.22 23.90 23.51
CA GLY A 403 -15.33 23.55 24.94
C GLY A 403 -14.13 22.79 25.53
N ILE A 404 -13.01 22.68 24.80
CA ILE A 404 -11.76 22.13 25.35
C ILE A 404 -11.06 23.22 26.17
N PRO A 405 -10.86 23.02 27.48
CA PRO A 405 -10.18 24.00 28.31
C PRO A 405 -8.73 24.21 27.85
N PRO A 406 -8.25 25.47 27.73
CA PRO A 406 -6.89 25.76 27.24
C PRO A 406 -5.78 25.01 27.99
N GLU A 407 -5.96 24.77 29.29
CA GLU A 407 -5.01 24.04 30.12
C GLU A 407 -4.86 22.56 29.77
N ARG A 408 -5.82 21.97 29.04
CA ARG A 408 -5.77 20.58 28.58
C ARG A 408 -5.16 20.43 27.19
N ILE A 409 -4.98 21.53 26.47
CA ILE A 409 -4.44 21.54 25.10
C ILE A 409 -2.92 21.39 25.16
N LEU A 410 -2.41 20.33 24.53
CA LEU A 410 -0.98 20.09 24.34
C LEU A 410 -0.48 20.66 23.03
N VAL A 411 -1.28 20.55 21.96
CA VAL A 411 -0.96 21.06 20.63
C VAL A 411 -2.20 21.70 20.03
N HIS A 412 -2.04 22.88 19.45
CA HIS A 412 -3.05 23.58 18.66
C HIS A 412 -2.43 24.02 17.34
N SER A 413 -3.15 23.81 16.24
CA SER A 413 -2.75 24.26 14.90
C SER A 413 -3.96 24.66 14.07
N GLU A 414 -3.76 25.69 13.25
CA GLU A 414 -4.67 26.14 12.19
C GLU A 414 -4.25 25.63 10.80
N GLN A 415 -3.21 24.79 10.75
CA GLN A 415 -2.66 24.19 9.54
C GLN A 415 -2.54 22.68 9.76
N VAL A 416 -3.69 22.00 9.72
CA VAL A 416 -3.79 20.56 9.92
C VAL A 416 -4.38 19.90 8.69
N VAL A 417 -3.79 18.78 8.28
CA VAL A 417 -4.31 17.93 7.22
C VAL A 417 -4.64 16.54 7.75
N GLY A 418 -5.63 15.87 7.17
CA GLY A 418 -6.28 14.69 7.74
C GLY A 418 -7.72 14.98 8.19
N GLY A 419 -8.28 14.15 9.06
CA GLY A 419 -9.62 14.42 9.62
C GLY A 419 -10.11 13.39 10.63
N GLY A 420 -11.02 13.83 11.50
CA GLY A 420 -11.68 12.99 12.49
C GLY A 420 -11.09 13.11 13.89
N GLY A 421 -11.45 12.18 14.76
CA GLY A 421 -10.96 12.10 16.14
C GLY A 421 -10.24 10.79 16.40
N ILE A 422 -9.07 10.82 17.04
CA ILE A 422 -8.34 9.66 17.54
C ILE A 422 -8.27 9.76 19.07
N ALA A 423 -8.55 8.65 19.75
CA ALA A 423 -8.52 8.54 21.20
C ALA A 423 -7.69 7.31 21.62
N GLY A 424 -7.48 7.12 22.92
CA GLY A 424 -6.73 5.97 23.44
C GLY A 424 -5.22 6.08 23.28
N ILE A 425 -4.69 7.27 22.96
CA ILE A 425 -3.24 7.50 22.93
C ILE A 425 -2.79 7.97 24.30
N ARG A 426 -1.74 7.37 24.87
CA ARG A 426 -1.13 7.86 26.12
C ARG A 426 0.30 8.33 25.95
N HIS A 427 0.99 7.83 24.93
CA HIS A 427 2.40 8.14 24.74
C HIS A 427 2.59 9.35 23.84
N VAL A 428 3.54 10.21 24.22
CA VAL A 428 4.04 11.31 23.38
C VAL A 428 5.54 11.12 23.23
N VAL A 429 6.01 11.08 22.00
CA VAL A 429 7.43 11.03 21.66
C VAL A 429 7.76 12.35 20.99
N TYR A 430 8.68 13.12 21.57
CA TYR A 430 9.02 14.44 21.04
C TYR A 430 10.51 14.72 21.00
N VAL A 431 10.91 15.50 20.00
CA VAL A 431 12.27 16.05 19.91
C VAL A 431 12.37 17.25 20.84
N LYS A 432 13.37 17.25 21.73
CA LYS A 432 13.56 18.29 22.74
C LYS A 432 13.99 19.61 22.08
N PRO A 433 13.26 20.72 22.28
CA PRO A 433 13.61 22.01 21.69
C PRO A 433 15.02 22.48 22.07
N GLY A 434 15.39 22.34 23.34
CA GLY A 434 16.65 22.87 23.88
C GLY A 434 17.93 22.17 23.40
N THR A 435 17.82 20.93 22.91
CA THR A 435 18.96 20.16 22.40
C THR A 435 18.92 19.96 20.88
N PHE A 436 17.85 20.40 20.21
CA PHE A 436 17.73 20.25 18.77
C PHE A 436 18.85 21.02 18.04
N ALA A 437 19.50 20.34 17.10
CA ALA A 437 20.48 20.93 16.20
C ALA A 437 20.34 20.33 14.80
N ALA A 438 20.37 21.16 13.76
CA ALA A 438 20.31 20.73 12.37
C ALA A 438 21.39 19.66 12.06
N ALA A 439 22.60 19.81 12.61
CA ALA A 439 23.68 18.84 12.44
C ALA A 439 23.43 17.46 13.09
N ALA A 440 22.44 17.34 13.99
CA ALA A 440 22.15 16.12 14.75
C ALA A 440 20.92 15.35 14.22
N THR A 441 20.30 15.78 13.12
CA THR A 441 19.04 15.21 12.61
C THR A 441 19.12 13.71 12.30
N ALA A 442 20.26 13.21 11.81
CA ALA A 442 20.47 11.77 11.61
C ALA A 442 20.49 10.99 12.94
N THR A 443 21.13 11.54 13.98
CA THR A 443 21.14 10.93 15.33
C THR A 443 19.74 10.95 15.94
N ILE A 444 19.00 12.05 15.76
CA ILE A 444 17.60 12.17 16.19
C ILE A 444 16.73 11.08 15.54
N ALA A 445 16.89 10.84 14.23
CA ALA A 445 16.17 9.78 13.53
C ALA A 445 16.47 8.38 14.13
N GLY A 446 17.73 8.12 14.51
CA GLY A 446 18.13 6.88 15.18
C GLY A 446 17.50 6.72 16.58
N GLU A 447 17.48 7.78 17.38
CA GLU A 447 16.81 7.78 18.69
C GLU A 447 15.30 7.52 18.57
N LEU A 448 14.63 8.18 17.62
CA LEU A 448 13.20 7.96 17.32
C LEU A 448 12.93 6.50 16.91
N ALA A 449 13.77 5.93 16.04
CA ALA A 449 13.65 4.54 15.62
C ALA A 449 13.74 3.57 16.81
N GLY A 450 14.66 3.84 17.74
CA GLY A 450 14.82 3.03 18.96
C GLY A 450 13.58 3.08 19.86
N VAL A 451 13.01 4.26 20.06
CA VAL A 451 11.77 4.44 20.86
C VAL A 451 10.59 3.73 20.17
N ASN A 452 10.40 3.91 18.87
CA ASN A 452 9.34 3.26 18.10
C ASN A 452 9.44 1.73 18.19
N ALA A 453 10.66 1.17 18.09
CA ALA A 453 10.87 -0.27 18.22
C ALA A 453 10.50 -0.80 19.61
N ARG A 454 10.82 -0.06 20.69
CA ARG A 454 10.45 -0.44 22.07
C ARG A 454 8.95 -0.32 22.35
N LEU A 455 8.30 0.68 21.76
CA LEU A 455 6.84 0.80 21.83
C LEU A 455 6.13 -0.34 21.11
N GLY A 456 6.78 -1.07 20.19
CA GLY A 456 6.26 -2.33 19.65
C GLY A 456 4.88 -2.21 18.99
N GLY A 457 4.56 -1.04 18.43
CA GLY A 457 3.25 -0.75 17.81
C GLY A 457 2.25 -0.03 18.72
N THR A 458 2.57 0.21 19.99
CA THR A 458 1.76 1.06 20.87
C THR A 458 1.60 2.47 20.27
N PRO A 459 0.36 2.97 20.11
CA PRO A 459 0.09 4.28 19.55
C PRO A 459 0.72 5.45 20.32
N TYR A 460 1.30 6.41 19.61
CA TYR A 460 1.83 7.64 20.19
C TYR A 460 1.62 8.88 19.32
N VAL A 461 1.71 10.07 19.94
CA VAL A 461 1.83 11.36 19.24
C VAL A 461 3.31 11.64 18.99
N LEU A 462 3.69 11.93 17.75
CA LEU A 462 5.05 12.32 17.38
C LEU A 462 5.15 13.84 17.22
N ILE A 463 6.10 14.49 17.89
CA ILE A 463 6.33 15.94 17.79
C ILE A 463 7.80 16.20 17.47
N GLY A 464 8.09 17.03 16.47
CA GLY A 464 9.47 17.36 16.11
C GLY A 464 9.57 18.65 15.32
N PHE A 465 10.75 18.91 14.77
CA PHE A 465 11.06 20.18 14.09
C PHE A 465 11.44 19.98 12.64
N GLY A 466 10.98 20.89 11.79
CA GLY A 466 11.21 20.84 10.35
C GLY A 466 10.51 19.67 9.67
N ARG A 467 10.87 19.45 8.41
CA ARG A 467 10.24 18.46 7.53
C ARG A 467 10.62 17.03 7.89
N TRP A 468 9.64 16.20 8.25
CA TRP A 468 9.88 14.78 8.43
C TRP A 468 10.22 14.09 7.10
N GLY A 469 11.24 13.22 7.12
CA GLY A 469 11.73 12.50 5.95
C GLY A 469 12.67 13.29 5.05
N SER A 470 13.10 14.49 5.45
CA SER A 470 14.08 15.27 4.70
C SER A 470 15.52 14.79 4.96
N ALA A 471 16.24 14.49 3.88
CA ALA A 471 17.69 14.24 3.94
C ALA A 471 18.51 15.54 4.14
N ASP A 472 17.94 16.71 3.84
CA ASP A 472 18.58 18.00 4.13
C ASP A 472 18.43 18.32 5.63
N PRO A 473 19.54 18.39 6.39
CA PRO A 473 19.51 18.66 7.83
C PRO A 473 18.99 20.05 8.20
N TRP A 474 19.06 21.02 7.28
CA TRP A 474 18.52 22.37 7.48
C TRP A 474 17.02 22.46 7.18
N LEU A 475 16.46 21.43 6.54
CA LEU A 475 15.05 21.37 6.22
C LEU A 475 14.28 20.48 7.21
N GLY A 476 14.89 19.42 7.77
CA GLY A 476 14.22 18.57 8.75
C GLY A 476 14.95 17.29 9.17
N ILE A 477 14.19 16.29 9.61
CA ILE A 477 14.70 15.06 10.22
C ILE A 477 14.55 13.88 9.23
N PRO A 478 15.62 13.14 8.89
CA PRO A 478 15.64 12.08 7.87
C PRO A 478 15.07 10.75 8.40
N VAL A 479 13.83 10.75 8.90
CA VAL A 479 13.13 9.51 9.30
C VAL A 479 12.54 8.81 8.08
N ILE A 480 12.60 7.48 8.07
CA ILE A 480 11.78 6.65 7.19
C ILE A 480 10.54 6.14 7.92
N TRP A 481 9.50 5.73 7.19
CA TRP A 481 8.21 5.33 7.79
C TRP A 481 8.33 4.24 8.86
N SER A 482 9.14 3.20 8.62
CA SER A 482 9.35 2.10 9.57
C SER A 482 9.95 2.54 10.91
N GLN A 483 10.61 3.70 10.96
CA GLN A 483 11.19 4.24 12.19
C GLN A 483 10.18 4.98 13.06
N ILE A 484 8.98 5.27 12.55
CA ILE A 484 7.94 6.03 13.27
C ILE A 484 6.53 5.43 13.12
N SER A 485 6.45 4.15 12.78
CA SER A 485 5.21 3.46 12.40
C SER A 485 4.12 3.42 13.48
N GLY A 486 4.48 3.62 14.75
CA GLY A 486 3.53 3.72 15.87
C GLY A 486 2.85 5.08 16.00
N ALA A 487 3.30 6.10 15.25
CA ALA A 487 2.70 7.42 15.29
C ALA A 487 1.23 7.37 14.82
N ARG A 488 0.34 8.05 15.54
CA ARG A 488 -1.08 8.23 15.18
C ARG A 488 -1.48 9.69 15.05
N ALA A 489 -0.58 10.62 15.38
CA ALA A 489 -0.62 12.01 14.98
C ALA A 489 0.82 12.50 14.87
N ILE A 490 1.11 13.30 13.84
CA ILE A 490 2.44 13.87 13.62
C ILE A 490 2.34 15.39 13.67
N VAL A 491 3.26 15.99 14.42
CA VAL A 491 3.36 17.44 14.59
C VAL A 491 4.72 17.91 14.09
N GLU A 492 4.71 18.83 13.14
CA GLU A 492 5.85 19.60 12.67
C GLU A 492 5.84 20.98 13.30
N GLY A 493 6.74 21.23 14.22
CA GLY A 493 7.05 22.57 14.69
C GLY A 493 8.03 23.27 13.74
N THR A 494 7.77 24.54 13.43
CA THR A 494 8.77 25.38 12.76
C THR A 494 9.67 26.06 13.80
N LEU A 495 10.96 26.12 13.51
CA LEU A 495 11.91 26.96 14.23
C LEU A 495 12.17 28.22 13.40
N PRO A 496 12.52 29.37 14.00
CA PRO A 496 12.81 30.60 13.23
C PRO A 496 13.86 30.42 12.12
N GLN A 497 14.76 29.44 12.27
CA GLN A 497 15.83 29.11 11.32
C GLN A 497 15.41 28.08 10.24
N MET A 498 14.23 27.46 10.39
CA MET A 498 13.73 26.35 9.58
C MET A 498 12.25 26.57 9.27
N SER A 499 11.98 27.17 8.12
CA SER A 499 10.62 27.33 7.59
C SER A 499 10.50 26.60 6.25
N PRO A 500 10.40 25.25 6.24
CA PRO A 500 10.17 24.51 5.00
C PRO A 500 8.81 24.90 4.40
N GLU A 501 8.72 24.99 3.07
CA GLU A 501 7.43 24.84 2.42
C GLU A 501 6.93 23.38 2.59
N PRO A 502 5.66 23.14 2.94
CA PRO A 502 5.12 21.80 3.09
C PRO A 502 5.16 21.06 1.74
N SER A 503 6.11 20.14 1.57
CA SER A 503 6.14 19.30 0.37
C SER A 503 5.49 17.95 0.67
N GLN A 504 4.26 17.85 0.16
CA GLN A 504 3.34 16.72 0.34
C GLN A 504 3.60 15.58 -0.67
N GLY A 505 4.64 15.69 -1.51
CA GLY A 505 4.93 14.76 -2.60
C GLY A 505 5.93 13.63 -2.27
N SER A 506 6.29 13.42 -1.00
CA SER A 506 7.33 12.43 -0.62
C SER A 506 6.74 11.07 -0.21
N HIS A 507 7.56 10.01 -0.26
CA HIS A 507 7.26 8.66 0.28
C HIS A 507 6.63 8.69 1.69
N PHE A 508 7.06 9.65 2.50
CA PHE A 508 6.54 9.88 3.84
C PHE A 508 5.03 10.22 3.84
N PHE A 509 4.58 10.99 2.85
CA PHE A 509 3.19 11.44 2.74
C PHE A 509 2.23 10.36 2.23
N HIS A 510 2.72 9.38 1.45
CA HIS A 510 1.89 8.24 1.00
C HIS A 510 1.35 7.41 2.18
N ASN A 511 2.21 7.13 3.16
CA ASN A 511 1.80 6.38 4.35
C ASN A 511 0.87 7.19 5.26
N LEU A 512 1.11 8.50 5.38
CA LEU A 512 0.22 9.41 6.10
C LEU A 512 -1.17 9.47 5.49
N SER A 513 -1.26 9.60 4.16
CA SER A 513 -2.52 9.66 3.44
C SER A 513 -3.27 8.33 3.45
N GLY A 514 -2.56 7.22 3.30
CA GLY A 514 -3.15 5.87 3.35
C GLY A 514 -3.70 5.50 4.73
N LEU A 515 -3.03 5.92 5.81
CA LEU A 515 -3.44 5.59 7.18
C LEU A 515 -4.33 6.65 7.84
N GLY A 516 -4.61 7.76 7.14
CA GLY A 516 -5.40 8.88 7.67
C GLY A 516 -4.80 9.52 8.93
N ILE A 517 -3.47 9.52 9.06
CA ILE A 517 -2.76 10.00 10.25
C ILE A 517 -2.74 11.53 10.23
N PRO A 518 -3.40 12.21 11.18
CA PRO A 518 -3.47 13.66 11.12
C PRO A 518 -2.11 14.32 11.26
N TYR A 519 -1.89 15.34 10.44
CA TYR A 519 -0.62 16.02 10.28
C TYR A 519 -0.76 17.49 10.64
N PHE A 520 -0.07 17.92 11.69
CA PHE A 520 -0.15 19.26 12.24
C PHE A 520 1.09 20.05 11.86
N THR A 521 0.94 21.13 11.11
CA THR A 521 1.98 22.14 10.95
C THR A 521 1.77 23.21 12.00
N VAL A 522 2.73 23.38 12.91
CA VAL A 522 2.67 24.38 13.97
C VAL A 522 3.70 25.47 13.67
N SER A 523 3.18 26.58 13.16
CA SER A 523 3.94 27.82 13.03
C SER A 523 4.16 28.39 14.44
N ASP A 524 5.43 28.50 14.90
CA ASP A 524 5.84 29.07 16.21
C ASP A 524 5.70 28.10 17.42
N PRO A 525 6.70 28.03 18.35
CA PRO A 525 6.63 27.23 19.58
C PRO A 525 5.39 27.49 20.46
N ARG A 526 4.65 28.58 20.25
CA ARG A 526 3.40 28.88 20.98
C ARG A 526 2.26 27.87 20.76
N GLY A 527 2.24 27.13 19.65
CA GLY A 527 1.22 26.12 19.39
C GLY A 527 1.43 24.80 20.12
N ILE A 528 2.58 24.60 20.78
CA ILE A 528 2.91 23.39 21.54
C ILE A 528 3.17 23.76 23.01
N ALA A 529 2.46 23.10 23.93
CA ALA A 529 2.61 23.32 25.37
C ALA A 529 3.85 22.59 25.93
N TRP A 530 5.05 23.02 25.53
CA TRP A 530 6.32 22.39 25.93
C TRP A 530 6.47 22.23 27.44
N SER A 531 6.11 23.25 28.22
CA SER A 531 6.17 23.22 29.68
C SER A 531 5.28 22.15 30.30
N GLN A 532 4.19 21.77 29.63
CA GLN A 532 3.32 20.68 30.06
C GLN A 532 3.94 19.33 29.73
N LEU A 533 4.52 19.16 28.53
CA LEU A 533 5.21 17.94 28.11
C LEU A 533 6.42 17.65 29.01
N GLU A 534 7.22 18.67 29.34
CA GLU A 534 8.41 18.55 30.19
C GLU A 534 8.12 18.12 31.63
N ARG A 535 6.92 18.43 32.14
CA ARG A 535 6.45 18.03 33.47
C ARG A 535 5.90 16.60 33.50
N MET A 536 5.64 15.98 32.36
CA MET A 536 5.14 14.60 32.32
C MET A 536 6.23 13.61 32.74
N PRO A 537 5.85 12.49 33.38
CA PRO A 537 6.78 11.41 33.70
C PRO A 537 7.46 10.91 32.42
N ALA A 538 8.79 10.95 32.42
CA ALA A 538 9.58 10.38 31.33
C ALA A 538 9.59 8.86 31.46
N VAL A 539 9.19 8.17 30.40
CA VAL A 539 9.43 6.74 30.23
C VAL A 539 10.88 6.55 29.78
N GLU A 540 11.32 7.40 28.84
CA GLU A 540 12.70 7.47 28.36
C GLU A 540 13.10 8.92 28.09
N ASP A 541 14.33 9.29 28.45
CA ASP A 541 14.94 10.59 28.16
C ASP A 541 16.33 10.36 27.53
N LEU A 542 16.41 10.52 26.22
CA LEU A 542 17.62 10.31 25.43
C LEU A 542 18.37 11.63 25.22
N THR A 543 19.33 11.72 24.29
CA THR A 543 20.07 12.98 24.11
C THR A 543 19.17 14.04 23.49
N TYR A 544 18.43 13.69 22.44
CA TYR A 544 17.60 14.62 21.68
C TYR A 544 16.11 14.31 21.77
N VAL A 545 15.73 13.05 21.98
CA VAL A 545 14.34 12.59 22.03
C VAL A 545 13.92 12.33 23.47
N ARG A 546 12.67 12.66 23.79
CA ARG A 546 12.03 12.28 25.05
C ARG A 546 10.70 11.60 24.80
N HIS A 547 10.46 10.51 25.52
CA HIS A 547 9.22 9.75 25.51
C HIS A 547 8.55 9.90 26.87
N VAL A 548 7.32 10.41 26.86
CA VAL A 548 6.51 10.60 28.06
C VAL A 548 5.21 9.83 27.95
N GLU A 549 4.67 9.45 29.10
CA GLU A 549 3.33 8.89 29.22
C GLU A 549 2.40 9.93 29.88
N SER A 550 1.34 10.28 29.16
CA SER A 550 0.29 11.16 29.67
C SER A 550 -0.53 10.41 30.73
N PRO A 551 -0.80 11.03 31.90
CA PRO A 551 -1.62 10.42 32.95
C PRO A 551 -3.08 10.23 32.54
N ALA A 552 -3.53 10.91 31.48
CA ALA A 552 -4.85 10.80 30.89
C ALA A 552 -4.74 10.48 29.39
N GLU A 553 -5.76 9.82 28.84
CA GLU A 553 -5.81 9.53 27.42
C GLU A 553 -5.90 10.81 26.59
N LEU A 554 -5.02 10.92 25.61
CA LEU A 554 -4.99 12.00 24.65
C LEU A 554 -6.04 11.78 23.57
N ARG A 555 -6.67 12.89 23.19
CA ARG A 555 -7.57 13.00 22.07
C ARG A 555 -6.94 13.90 21.02
N VAL A 556 -6.81 13.38 19.81
CA VAL A 556 -6.42 14.12 18.61
C VAL A 556 -7.71 14.44 17.88
N LEU A 557 -8.03 15.71 17.72
CA LEU A 557 -9.27 16.18 17.12
C LEU A 557 -8.90 17.07 15.94
N VAL A 558 -9.34 16.70 14.74
CA VAL A 558 -9.03 17.43 13.51
C VAL A 558 -10.29 17.69 12.72
N ASP A 559 -10.55 18.98 12.51
CA ASP A 559 -11.48 19.45 11.52
C ASP A 559 -10.72 19.82 10.25
N GLY A 560 -10.58 18.85 9.37
CA GLY A 560 -9.85 19.05 8.13
C GLY A 560 -10.63 19.85 7.07
N SER A 561 -11.86 20.28 7.35
CA SER A 561 -12.59 21.24 6.50
C SER A 561 -12.16 22.69 6.78
N THR A 562 -11.85 23.00 8.04
CA THR A 562 -11.35 24.30 8.48
C THR A 562 -9.83 24.35 8.58
N GLY A 563 -9.16 23.19 8.54
CA GLY A 563 -7.71 23.07 8.74
C GLY A 563 -7.30 23.17 10.21
N GLN A 564 -8.26 23.18 11.15
CA GLN A 564 -7.98 23.29 12.57
C GLN A 564 -7.81 21.91 13.22
N GLY A 565 -6.92 21.83 14.20
CA GLY A 565 -6.81 20.64 15.03
C GLY A 565 -6.21 20.91 16.40
N VAL A 566 -6.58 20.04 17.34
CA VAL A 566 -6.16 20.07 18.73
C VAL A 566 -5.73 18.67 19.17
N ILE A 567 -4.64 18.61 19.96
CA ILE A 567 -4.29 17.44 20.76
C ILE A 567 -4.49 17.82 22.22
N ALA A 568 -5.38 17.13 22.92
CA ALA A 568 -5.77 17.48 24.29
C ALA A 568 -5.90 16.25 25.20
N ARG A 569 -5.84 16.50 26.51
CA ARG A 569 -6.03 15.53 27.60
C ARG A 569 -7.48 15.37 28.05
#